data_AF-A0A4V3P550-F1
#
_entry.id   AF-A0A4V3P550-F1
#
_cell.length_a   1.000
_cell.length_b   1.000
_cell.length_c   1.000
_cell.angle_alpha   90.00
_cell.angle_beta   90.00
_cell.angle_gamma   90.00
#
_symmetry.space_group_name_H-M   'P 1'
#
loop_
_entity.id
_entity.type
_entity.pdbx_description
1 polymer ?
#
loop_
_entity_poly.entity_id
_entity_poly.type
_entity_poly.pdbx_seq_one_letter_code
_entity_poly.pdbx_strand_id
1 'polypeptide(L)'
;MKLKSILLCIAIFFISHNDTFAQESAEKILKSASLHAKDGNKNVFVIFHASWCGWCKKMDEKMNDSRCKDLFDKNYVIEHLVVKESKKNKHLENVGAEDILKQYKGDKSGIPFWLIFNNKGELLVDSFDANGQNLGCPASKEEVPVFVKKLKETSSLTSDELAVISEVFLIKKQ
;
A
#
# COMPACT_ATOMS: atom_id res chain seq x y z
N MET A 1 -64.62 14.25 36.00
CA MET A 1 -63.55 13.60 36.79
C MET A 1 -62.25 13.66 36.00
N LYS A 2 -61.20 14.17 36.63
CA LYS A 2 -59.87 14.42 36.07
C LYS A 2 -59.13 13.10 35.87
N LEU A 3 -58.75 12.73 34.64
CA LEU A 3 -57.77 11.66 34.42
C LEU A 3 -56.49 12.29 33.85
N LYS A 4 -55.42 12.13 34.64
CA LYS A 4 -54.15 12.85 34.56
C LYS A 4 -53.36 12.37 33.34
N SER A 5 -52.81 13.31 32.56
CA SER A 5 -51.79 13.03 31.54
C SER A 5 -50.58 12.34 32.19
N ILE A 6 -50.34 11.09 31.80
CA ILE A 6 -49.08 10.40 32.11
C ILE A 6 -48.11 10.78 31.00
N LEU A 7 -47.23 11.73 31.29
CA LEU A 7 -46.08 12.07 30.46
C LEU A 7 -45.03 10.97 30.65
N LEU A 8 -44.99 10.00 29.73
CA LEU A 8 -43.94 9.00 29.68
C LEU A 8 -42.68 9.64 29.10
N CYS A 9 -41.80 10.16 29.95
CA CYS A 9 -40.47 10.60 29.57
C CYS A 9 -39.64 9.38 29.15
N ILE A 10 -39.65 9.04 27.87
CA ILE A 10 -38.72 8.08 27.28
C ILE A 10 -37.35 8.78 27.24
N ALA A 11 -36.51 8.47 28.23
CA ALA A 11 -35.11 8.86 28.22
C ALA A 11 -34.41 8.07 27.10
N ILE A 12 -34.17 8.73 25.96
CA ILE A 12 -33.31 8.21 24.90
C ILE A 12 -31.88 8.23 25.44
N PHE A 13 -31.41 7.09 25.94
CA PHE A 13 -29.99 6.84 26.16
C PHE A 13 -29.32 6.84 24.78
N PHE A 14 -28.69 7.95 24.42
CA PHE A 14 -27.71 7.97 23.33
C PHE A 14 -26.52 7.12 23.76
N ILE A 15 -26.51 5.85 23.37
CA ILE A 15 -25.32 5.01 23.47
C ILE A 15 -24.33 5.56 22.45
N SER A 16 -23.37 6.37 22.91
CA SER A 16 -22.22 6.77 22.10
C SER A 16 -21.44 5.51 21.74
N HIS A 17 -21.63 5.01 20.52
CA HIS A 17 -20.79 3.97 19.95
C HIS A 17 -19.44 4.63 19.66
N ASN A 18 -18.44 4.39 20.51
CA ASN A 18 -17.06 4.63 20.15
C ASN A 18 -16.66 3.47 19.24
N ASP A 19 -17.06 3.55 17.97
CA ASP A 19 -16.58 2.63 16.95
C ASP A 19 -15.09 2.90 16.76
N THR A 20 -14.25 2.15 17.48
CA THR A 20 -12.84 2.04 17.15
C THR A 20 -12.78 1.35 15.79
N PHE A 21 -12.65 2.13 14.72
CA PHE A 21 -12.45 1.60 13.37
C PHE A 21 -11.16 0.78 13.35
N ALA A 22 -11.31 -0.54 13.47
CA ALA A 22 -10.22 -1.47 13.21
C ALA A 22 -9.92 -1.41 11.70
N GLN A 23 -8.64 -1.35 11.34
CA GLN A 23 -8.25 -1.31 9.95
C GLN A 23 -8.70 -2.60 9.23
N GLU A 24 -9.04 -2.49 7.94
CA GLU A 24 -9.44 -3.66 7.17
C GLU A 24 -8.34 -4.73 7.19
N SER A 25 -8.71 -6.01 7.15
CA SER A 25 -7.71 -7.08 7.10
C SER A 25 -6.94 -7.06 5.77
N ALA A 26 -5.70 -7.52 5.78
CA ALA A 26 -4.88 -7.61 4.57
C ALA A 26 -5.53 -8.49 3.50
N GLU A 27 -6.18 -9.59 3.89
CA GLU A 27 -6.95 -10.45 2.98
C GLU A 27 -8.06 -9.68 2.26
N LYS A 28 -8.83 -8.86 3.00
CA LYS A 28 -9.93 -8.09 2.42
C LYS A 28 -9.42 -7.06 1.42
N ILE A 29 -8.33 -6.35 1.77
CA ILE A 29 -7.68 -5.37 0.90
C ILE A 29 -7.19 -6.04 -0.39
N LEU A 30 -6.42 -7.14 -0.29
CA LEU A 30 -5.89 -7.82 -1.47
C LEU A 30 -6.98 -8.41 -2.36
N LYS A 31 -8.05 -8.95 -1.76
CA LYS A 31 -9.20 -9.46 -2.51
C LYS A 31 -9.91 -8.33 -3.27
N SER A 32 -10.17 -7.21 -2.60
CA SER A 32 -10.78 -6.03 -3.22
C SER A 32 -9.92 -5.48 -4.36
N ALA A 33 -8.62 -5.34 -4.12
CA ALA A 33 -7.66 -4.83 -5.09
C ALA A 33 -7.56 -5.75 -6.32
N SER A 34 -7.56 -7.07 -6.12
CA SER A 34 -7.53 -8.04 -7.22
C SER A 34 -8.78 -7.96 -8.09
N LEU A 35 -9.96 -7.76 -7.48
CA LEU A 35 -11.22 -7.56 -8.21
C LEU A 35 -11.16 -6.27 -9.05
N HIS A 36 -10.75 -5.16 -8.45
CA HIS A 36 -10.61 -3.89 -9.17
C HIS A 36 -9.54 -3.97 -10.28
N ALA A 37 -8.43 -4.65 -10.02
CA ALA A 37 -7.36 -4.85 -11.00
C ALA A 37 -7.85 -5.68 -12.20
N LYS A 38 -8.72 -6.66 -11.98
CA LYS A 38 -9.34 -7.45 -13.04
C LYS A 38 -10.20 -6.58 -13.97
N ASP A 39 -11.02 -5.69 -13.41
CA ASP A 39 -11.90 -4.81 -14.20
C ASP A 39 -11.11 -3.80 -15.04
N GLY A 40 -9.95 -3.35 -14.52
CA GLY A 40 -9.07 -2.40 -15.21
C GLY A 40 -7.98 -3.03 -16.09
N ASN A 41 -7.89 -4.36 -16.16
CA ASN A 41 -6.73 -5.09 -16.71
C ASN A 41 -5.38 -4.58 -16.16
N LYS A 42 -5.33 -4.36 -14.84
CA LYS A 42 -4.16 -3.88 -14.09
C LYS A 42 -3.55 -5.01 -13.27
N ASN A 43 -2.37 -4.73 -12.73
CA ASN A 43 -1.77 -5.52 -11.65
C ASN A 43 -2.02 -4.87 -10.28
N VAL A 44 -1.78 -5.58 -9.18
CA VAL A 44 -1.91 -5.03 -7.82
C VAL A 44 -0.52 -4.76 -7.27
N PHE A 45 -0.24 -3.52 -6.89
CA PHE A 45 1.02 -3.10 -6.28
C PHE A 45 0.78 -2.85 -4.79
N VAL A 46 1.31 -3.72 -3.94
CA VAL A 46 1.07 -3.68 -2.48
C VAL A 46 2.30 -3.11 -1.80
N ILE A 47 2.14 -2.04 -1.03
CA ILE A 47 3.22 -1.37 -0.28
C ILE A 47 3.02 -1.63 1.21
N PHE A 48 3.99 -2.31 1.82
CA PHE A 48 4.08 -2.49 3.26
C PHE A 48 4.77 -1.27 3.87
N HIS A 49 4.07 -0.57 4.77
CA HIS A 49 4.51 0.71 5.31
C HIS A 49 4.15 0.90 6.79
N ALA A 50 4.61 2.00 7.38
CA ALA A 50 4.29 2.40 8.75
C ALA A 50 4.23 3.94 8.84
N SER A 51 3.54 4.47 9.85
CA SER A 51 3.34 5.91 10.05
C SER A 51 4.66 6.69 10.24
N TRP A 52 5.65 6.02 10.82
CA TRP A 52 6.98 6.58 11.09
C TRP A 52 7.94 6.49 9.90
N CYS A 53 7.57 5.75 8.84
CA CYS A 53 8.47 5.45 7.73
C CYS A 53 8.57 6.62 6.73
N GLY A 54 9.64 7.41 6.83
CA GLY A 54 9.90 8.52 5.90
C GLY A 54 10.13 8.07 4.45
N TRP A 55 10.81 6.94 4.23
CA TRP A 55 11.02 6.40 2.89
C TRP A 55 9.73 5.90 2.23
N CYS A 56 8.75 5.46 3.02
CA CYS A 56 7.44 5.06 2.52
C CYS A 56 6.70 6.28 1.96
N LYS A 57 6.70 7.38 2.72
CA LYS A 57 6.13 8.67 2.26
C LYS A 57 6.82 9.17 0.99
N LYS A 58 8.15 9.04 0.92
CA LYS A 58 8.92 9.42 -0.28
C LYS A 58 8.59 8.55 -1.49
N MET A 59 8.30 7.27 -1.30
CA MET A 59 7.81 6.39 -2.37
C MET A 59 6.46 6.89 -2.88
N ASP A 60 5.52 7.15 -1.99
CA ASP A 60 4.19 7.67 -2.35
C ASP A 60 4.29 9.02 -3.06
N GLU A 61 5.13 9.95 -2.57
CA GLU A 61 5.38 11.25 -3.20
C GLU A 61 5.90 11.09 -4.63
N LYS A 62 6.86 10.19 -4.86
CA LYS A 62 7.41 9.94 -6.21
C LYS A 62 6.41 9.26 -7.13
N MET A 63 5.65 8.28 -6.64
CA MET A 63 4.61 7.63 -7.44
C MET A 63 3.49 8.60 -7.79
N ASN A 64 3.20 9.57 -6.91
CA ASN A 64 2.21 10.63 -7.14
C ASN A 64 2.79 11.91 -7.77
N ASP A 65 4.08 11.94 -8.16
CA ASP A 65 4.63 13.05 -8.96
C ASP A 65 3.77 13.18 -10.22
N SER A 66 3.45 14.42 -10.61
CA SER A 66 2.61 14.72 -11.78
C SER A 66 3.07 14.01 -13.08
N ARG A 67 4.35 13.68 -13.18
CA ARG A 67 4.94 12.97 -14.34
C ARG A 67 4.79 11.45 -14.26
N CYS A 68 4.54 10.91 -13.08
CA CYS A 68 4.48 9.48 -12.80
C CYS A 68 3.07 8.98 -12.46
N LYS A 69 2.21 9.82 -11.87
CA LYS A 69 0.94 9.38 -11.30
C LYS A 69 0.09 8.59 -12.29
N ASP A 70 -0.14 9.15 -13.47
CA ASP A 70 -0.96 8.50 -14.50
C ASP A 70 -0.32 7.20 -15.01
N LEU A 71 1.02 7.12 -15.02
CA LEU A 71 1.76 5.92 -15.42
C LEU A 71 1.52 4.78 -14.43
N PHE A 72 1.56 5.08 -13.13
CA PHE A 72 1.27 4.09 -12.10
C PHE A 72 -0.23 3.74 -12.06
N ASP A 73 -1.11 4.74 -12.03
CA ASP A 73 -2.57 4.54 -11.95
C ASP A 73 -3.12 3.75 -13.14
N LYS A 74 -2.55 3.93 -14.34
CA LYS A 74 -2.96 3.18 -15.53
C LYS A 74 -2.61 1.70 -15.45
N ASN A 75 -1.52 1.35 -14.78
CA ASN A 75 -0.97 -0.01 -14.77
C ASN A 75 -1.26 -0.79 -13.49
N TYR A 76 -1.52 -0.11 -12.37
CA TYR A 76 -1.63 -0.72 -11.07
C TYR A 76 -2.85 -0.25 -10.28
N VAL A 77 -3.43 -1.16 -9.50
CA VAL A 77 -4.16 -0.83 -8.29
C VAL A 77 -3.15 -0.83 -7.15
N ILE A 78 -2.86 0.35 -6.58
CA ILE A 78 -1.89 0.48 -5.50
C ILE A 78 -2.63 0.41 -4.18
N GLU A 79 -2.18 -0.47 -3.28
CA GLU A 79 -2.71 -0.62 -1.93
C GLU A 79 -1.60 -0.61 -0.90
N HIS A 80 -1.96 -0.23 0.31
CA HIS A 80 -1.03 -0.14 1.42
C HIS A 80 -1.43 -1.08 2.56
N LEU A 81 -0.42 -1.76 3.14
CA LEU A 81 -0.58 -2.59 4.33
C LEU A 81 0.32 -2.05 5.45
N VAL A 82 -0.31 -1.62 6.54
CA VAL A 82 0.35 -1.08 7.72
C VAL A 82 0.96 -2.23 8.53
N VAL A 83 2.26 -2.15 8.74
CA VAL A 83 3.10 -3.12 9.46
C VAL A 83 4.17 -2.40 10.27
N LYS A 84 4.90 -3.13 11.12
CA LYS A 84 6.08 -2.63 11.84
C LYS A 84 5.83 -1.30 12.58
N GLU A 85 4.62 -1.09 13.07
CA GLU A 85 4.29 0.11 13.82
C GLU A 85 5.01 0.14 15.17
N SER A 86 5.15 1.35 15.73
CA SER A 86 5.63 1.49 17.10
C SER A 86 4.68 0.81 18.09
N LYS A 87 5.15 0.44 19.29
CA LYS A 87 4.30 -0.17 20.32
C LYS A 87 3.01 0.61 20.60
N LYS A 88 3.08 1.95 20.56
CA LYS A 88 1.92 2.84 20.74
C LYS A 88 0.90 2.71 19.59
N ASN A 89 1.39 2.54 18.37
CA ASN A 89 0.59 2.54 17.14
C ASN A 89 0.30 1.12 16.62
N LYS A 90 0.65 0.06 17.37
CA LYS A 90 0.49 -1.33 16.93
C LYS A 90 -0.95 -1.68 16.51
N HIS A 91 -1.93 -1.00 17.11
CA HIS A 91 -3.35 -1.14 16.81
C HIS A 91 -3.75 -0.59 15.42
N LEU A 92 -2.89 0.17 14.74
CA LEU A 92 -3.08 0.65 13.38
C LEU A 92 -2.67 -0.38 12.33
N GLU A 93 -2.00 -1.46 12.72
CA GLU A 93 -1.59 -2.48 11.75
C GLU A 93 -2.79 -3.25 11.19
N ASN A 94 -2.72 -3.54 9.90
CA ASN A 94 -3.70 -4.40 9.26
C ASN A 94 -3.54 -5.84 9.77
N VAL A 95 -4.63 -6.45 10.24
CA VAL A 95 -4.65 -7.87 10.61
C VAL A 95 -4.20 -8.73 9.42
N GLY A 96 -3.19 -9.59 9.65
CA GLY A 96 -2.61 -10.48 8.65
C GLY A 96 -1.51 -9.87 7.77
N ALA A 97 -1.24 -8.56 7.83
CA ALA A 97 -0.23 -7.94 6.97
C ALA A 97 1.20 -8.42 7.27
N GLU A 98 1.56 -8.59 8.56
CA GLU A 98 2.88 -9.10 8.94
C GLU A 98 3.09 -10.56 8.49
N ASP A 99 2.02 -11.38 8.48
CA ASP A 99 2.10 -12.76 8.01
C ASP A 99 2.38 -12.84 6.50
N ILE A 100 1.73 -11.97 5.72
CA ILE A 100 2.00 -11.86 4.27
C ILE A 100 3.43 -11.34 4.05
N LEU A 101 3.85 -10.31 4.81
CA LEU A 101 5.20 -9.79 4.72
C LEU A 101 6.26 -10.88 4.97
N LYS A 102 6.03 -11.71 6.00
CA LYS A 102 6.87 -12.86 6.35
C LYS A 102 6.83 -13.97 5.30
N GLN A 103 5.66 -14.27 4.73
CA GLN A 103 5.50 -15.25 3.65
C GLN A 103 6.44 -14.92 2.47
N TYR A 104 6.58 -13.64 2.16
CA TYR A 104 7.47 -13.14 1.10
C TYR A 104 8.84 -12.66 1.61
N LYS A 105 9.23 -13.07 2.83
CA LYS A 105 10.55 -12.83 3.44
C LYS A 105 10.92 -11.35 3.67
N GLY A 106 9.95 -10.44 3.56
CA GLY A 106 10.14 -9.01 3.81
C GLY A 106 10.16 -8.64 5.30
N ASP A 107 9.82 -9.58 6.20
CA ASP A 107 9.74 -9.35 7.66
C ASP A 107 11.10 -8.96 8.26
N LYS A 108 12.19 -9.39 7.63
CA LYS A 108 13.57 -9.05 8.05
C LYS A 108 14.15 -7.85 7.29
N SER A 109 13.41 -7.27 6.36
CA SER A 109 13.82 -6.11 5.57
C SER A 109 13.34 -4.79 6.17
N GLY A 110 13.96 -3.68 5.74
CA GLY A 110 13.41 -2.34 5.96
C GLY A 110 12.11 -2.13 5.17
N ILE A 111 11.37 -1.08 5.51
CA ILE A 111 10.20 -0.61 4.75
C ILE A 111 10.48 0.76 4.09
N PRO A 112 9.86 1.08 2.94
CA PRO A 112 8.78 0.33 2.29
C PRO A 112 9.27 -1.00 1.74
N PHE A 113 8.44 -2.03 1.82
CA PHE A 113 8.64 -3.27 1.10
C PHE A 113 7.44 -3.42 0.20
N TRP A 114 7.59 -3.97 -1.00
CA TRP A 114 6.48 -4.08 -1.93
C TRP A 114 6.44 -5.39 -2.68
N LEU A 115 5.24 -5.74 -3.12
CA LEU A 115 4.93 -6.92 -3.90
C LEU A 115 4.02 -6.50 -5.06
N ILE A 116 4.26 -7.05 -6.24
CA ILE A 116 3.37 -6.87 -7.38
C ILE A 116 2.74 -8.22 -7.70
N PHE A 117 1.42 -8.26 -7.66
CA PHE A 117 0.62 -9.42 -8.02
C PHE A 117 -0.10 -9.16 -9.34
N ASN A 118 -0.42 -10.21 -10.08
CA ASN A 118 -1.39 -10.09 -11.16
C ASN A 118 -2.83 -9.99 -10.63
N ASN A 119 -3.78 -9.75 -11.53
CA ASN A 119 -5.21 -9.68 -11.19
C ASN A 119 -5.87 -11.00 -10.74
N LYS A 120 -5.10 -12.09 -10.64
CA LYS A 120 -5.52 -13.38 -10.06
C LYS A 120 -4.93 -13.61 -8.65
N GLY A 121 -4.13 -12.68 -8.14
CA GLY A 121 -3.44 -12.79 -6.87
C GLY A 121 -2.15 -13.62 -6.91
N GLU A 122 -1.61 -13.90 -8.10
CA GLU A 122 -0.33 -14.59 -8.26
C GLU A 122 0.82 -13.56 -8.20
N LEU A 123 1.86 -13.83 -7.42
CA LEU A 123 3.01 -12.93 -7.32
C LEU A 123 3.76 -12.88 -8.67
N LEU A 124 4.01 -11.67 -9.16
CA LEU A 124 4.86 -11.42 -10.33
C LEU A 124 6.29 -11.11 -9.90
N VAL A 125 6.47 -10.10 -9.06
CA VAL A 125 7.78 -9.64 -8.56
C VAL A 125 7.67 -9.12 -7.14
N ASP A 126 8.76 -9.20 -6.40
CA ASP A 126 8.93 -8.63 -5.05
C ASP A 126 9.85 -7.40 -5.06
N SER A 127 10.14 -6.85 -3.88
CA SER A 127 11.02 -5.69 -3.72
C SER A 127 12.51 -6.03 -3.62
N PHE A 128 12.92 -7.30 -3.77
CA PHE A 128 14.32 -7.69 -3.61
C PHE A 128 15.15 -7.51 -4.89
N ASP A 129 16.40 -7.09 -4.76
CA ASP A 129 17.38 -7.21 -5.84
C ASP A 129 17.90 -8.66 -5.96
N ALA A 130 18.83 -8.90 -6.89
CA ALA A 130 19.42 -10.22 -7.10
C ALA A 130 20.25 -10.74 -5.90
N ASN A 131 20.63 -9.86 -4.97
CA ASN A 131 21.37 -10.20 -3.76
C ASN A 131 20.46 -10.38 -2.53
N GLY A 132 19.13 -10.27 -2.71
CA GLY A 132 18.17 -10.33 -1.61
C GLY A 132 18.12 -9.03 -0.77
N GLN A 133 18.60 -7.90 -1.29
CA GLN A 133 18.49 -6.60 -0.65
C GLN A 133 17.17 -5.94 -1.06
N ASN A 134 16.45 -5.39 -0.09
CA ASN A 134 15.22 -4.66 -0.38
C ASN A 134 15.54 -3.33 -1.08
N LEU A 135 14.94 -3.10 -2.25
CA LEU A 135 15.04 -1.86 -3.03
C LEU A 135 14.38 -0.67 -2.32
N GLY A 136 13.39 -0.93 -1.46
CA GLY A 136 12.67 0.09 -0.72
C GLY A 136 12.01 1.12 -1.63
N CYS A 137 12.24 2.40 -1.33
CA CYS A 137 12.01 3.50 -2.25
C CYS A 137 13.30 3.71 -3.06
N PRO A 138 13.43 3.12 -4.27
CA PRO A 138 14.68 3.16 -5.01
C PRO A 138 15.08 4.60 -5.31
N ALA A 139 16.35 4.90 -5.12
CA ALA A 139 16.86 6.26 -5.19
C ALA A 139 18.26 6.36 -5.78
N SER A 140 19.03 5.28 -5.76
CA SER A 140 20.40 5.23 -6.26
C SER A 140 20.48 4.84 -7.75
N LYS A 141 21.66 5.01 -8.35
CA LYS A 141 21.91 4.59 -9.74
C LYS A 141 21.93 3.07 -9.89
N GLU A 142 22.04 2.36 -8.79
CA GLU A 142 22.08 0.91 -8.70
C GLU A 142 20.66 0.33 -8.51
N GLU A 143 19.85 0.96 -7.67
CA GLU A 143 18.49 0.50 -7.34
C GLU A 143 17.47 0.83 -8.43
N VAL A 144 17.51 2.06 -8.97
CA VAL A 144 16.50 2.55 -9.91
C VAL A 144 16.41 1.68 -11.18
N PRO A 145 17.52 1.25 -11.82
CA PRO A 145 17.44 0.35 -12.96
C PRO A 145 16.79 -1.01 -12.64
N VAL A 146 17.02 -1.56 -11.44
CA VAL A 146 16.39 -2.82 -11.02
C VAL A 146 14.88 -2.63 -10.85
N PHE A 147 14.47 -1.53 -10.24
CA PHE A 147 13.05 -1.17 -10.13
C PHE A 147 12.38 -0.97 -11.49
N VAL A 148 13.01 -0.20 -12.38
CA VAL A 148 12.51 0.04 -13.75
C VAL A 148 12.37 -1.27 -14.53
N LYS A 149 13.32 -2.21 -14.38
CA LYS A 149 13.21 -3.54 -14.99
C LYS A 149 11.97 -4.30 -14.48
N LYS A 150 11.73 -4.31 -13.16
CA LYS A 150 10.55 -4.94 -12.56
C LYS A 150 9.24 -4.29 -13.00
N LEU A 151 9.22 -2.96 -13.15
CA LEU A 151 8.07 -2.26 -13.73
C LEU A 151 7.84 -2.66 -15.19
N LYS A 152 8.89 -2.75 -15.99
CA LYS A 152 8.79 -3.20 -17.39
C LYS A 152 8.20 -4.61 -17.52
N GLU A 153 8.54 -5.50 -16.59
CA GLU A 153 8.04 -6.89 -16.55
C GLU A 153 6.56 -6.98 -16.12
N THR A 154 6.05 -5.96 -15.43
CA THR A 154 4.73 -6.00 -14.77
C THR A 154 3.78 -4.88 -15.19
N SER A 155 4.06 -4.20 -16.29
CA SER A 155 3.21 -3.13 -16.83
C SER A 155 3.24 -3.09 -18.35
N SER A 156 2.41 -2.23 -18.94
CA SER A 156 2.47 -1.88 -20.36
C SER A 156 3.28 -0.60 -20.62
N LEU A 157 4.18 -0.20 -19.71
CA LEU A 157 4.96 1.03 -19.85
C LEU A 157 5.96 0.94 -20.99
N THR A 158 6.02 2.01 -21.79
CA THR A 158 7.00 2.19 -22.85
C THR A 158 8.38 2.58 -22.29
N SER A 159 9.42 2.46 -23.12
CA SER A 159 10.78 2.87 -22.72
C SER A 159 10.86 4.35 -22.29
N ASP A 160 10.09 5.23 -22.93
CA ASP A 160 10.09 6.66 -22.62
C ASP A 160 9.37 6.94 -21.28
N GLU A 161 8.23 6.29 -21.03
CA GLU A 161 7.52 6.36 -19.75
C GLU A 161 8.38 5.80 -18.60
N LEU A 162 9.10 4.71 -18.83
CA LEU A 162 10.05 4.14 -17.87
C LEU A 162 11.23 5.08 -17.59
N ALA A 163 11.70 5.84 -18.60
CA ALA A 163 12.75 6.84 -18.42
C ALA A 163 12.26 8.00 -17.54
N VAL A 164 11.00 8.43 -17.69
CA VAL A 164 10.38 9.43 -16.80
C VAL A 164 10.38 8.95 -15.35
N ILE A 165 9.92 7.73 -15.10
CA ILE A 165 9.94 7.13 -13.75
C ILE A 165 11.38 7.06 -13.22
N SER A 166 12.33 6.63 -14.04
CA SER A 166 13.74 6.59 -13.68
C SER A 166 14.26 7.95 -13.23
N GLU A 167 13.92 9.03 -13.94
CA GLU A 167 14.36 10.38 -13.59
C GLU A 167 13.76 10.86 -12.27
N VAL A 168 12.46 10.62 -12.05
CA VAL A 168 11.76 11.02 -10.82
C VAL A 168 12.31 10.30 -9.60
N PHE A 169 12.63 9.01 -9.75
CA PHE A 169 13.11 8.20 -8.63
C PHE A 169 14.59 8.43 -8.32
N LEU A 170 15.43 8.76 -9.29
CA LEU A 170 16.85 8.98 -9.03
C LEU A 170 17.09 10.26 -8.21
N ILE A 171 17.72 10.13 -7.03
CA ILE A 171 18.17 11.32 -6.29
C ILE A 171 19.38 11.91 -7.03
N LYS A 172 19.22 13.14 -7.53
CA LYS A 172 20.35 13.92 -8.04
C LYS A 172 21.18 14.34 -6.83
N LYS A 173 22.44 13.88 -6.73
CA LYS A 173 23.39 14.42 -5.74
C LYS A 173 23.50 15.93 -6.00
N GLN A 174 23.26 16.72 -4.97
CA GLN A 174 23.59 18.15 -4.97
C GLN A 174 25.10 18.34 -5.07
#